data_AF-A0A8H2X1Z0-F1
#
_entry.id   AF-A0A8H2X1Z0-F1
#
_cell.length_a   1.000
_cell.length_b   1.000
_cell.length_c   1.000
_cell.angle_alpha   90.00
_cell.angle_beta   90.00
_cell.angle_gamma   90.00
#
_symmetry.space_group_name_H-M   'P 1'
#
loop_
_entity.id
_entity.type
_entity.pdbx_description
1 polymer ?
#
loop_
_entity_poly.entity_id
_entity_poly.type
_entity_poly.pdbx_seq_one_letter_code
_entity_poly.pdbx_strand_id
1 'polypeptide(L)'
;MASIDIYELFGGAITVRLPAGLTDASDLRQVPDTQEVFLAPDSEVSIIFEILERVAPDDPIEVAKFHFDSISHDNNAVSSTVETVNVPDQQPNSTSPIKLSVLQGTQLVPKFNRTHPDTVKILLAVYRVVEKDTDLVLTFNVPVQAEKLGSAVDAEGAKRWLDIYEAAVPSLKIVDFGLFA
;
A
#
# COMPACT_ATOMS: atom_id res chain seq x y z
N MET A 1 14.08 -4.54 -18.64
CA MET A 1 12.83 -4.51 -17.84
C MET A 1 13.13 -5.22 -16.54
N ALA A 2 12.68 -4.68 -15.40
CA ALA A 2 12.77 -5.41 -14.14
C ALA A 2 11.94 -6.70 -14.26
N SER A 3 12.43 -7.81 -13.72
CA SER A 3 11.63 -9.04 -13.63
C SER A 3 10.45 -8.81 -12.70
N ILE A 4 9.30 -9.40 -13.05
CA ILE A 4 8.07 -9.36 -12.28
C ILE A 4 7.79 -10.77 -11.79
N ASP A 5 7.54 -10.90 -10.50
CA ASP A 5 7.18 -12.17 -9.87
C ASP A 5 5.71 -12.12 -9.40
N ILE A 6 5.11 -13.30 -9.23
CA ILE A 6 3.81 -13.45 -8.57
C ILE A 6 4.10 -13.73 -7.10
N TYR A 7 3.56 -12.89 -6.23
CA TYR A 7 3.63 -13.06 -4.79
C TYR A 7 2.33 -13.68 -4.29
N GLU A 8 2.44 -14.75 -3.51
CA GLU A 8 1.36 -15.38 -2.77
C GLU A 8 1.32 -14.77 -1.38
N LEU A 9 0.22 -14.12 -1.04
CA LEU A 9 0.00 -13.43 0.23
C LEU A 9 -0.99 -14.22 1.08
N PHE A 10 -0.83 -14.17 2.41
CA PHE A 10 -1.74 -14.82 3.36
C PHE A 10 -1.94 -16.31 3.04
N GLY A 11 -0.83 -17.04 2.87
CA GLY A 11 -0.86 -18.46 2.52
C GLY A 11 -1.42 -18.76 1.12
N GLY A 12 -1.34 -17.80 0.19
CA GLY A 12 -1.81 -17.93 -1.19
C GLY A 12 -3.29 -17.59 -1.41
N ALA A 13 -3.98 -17.12 -0.38
CA ALA A 13 -5.37 -16.65 -0.50
C ALA A 13 -5.48 -15.39 -1.37
N ILE A 14 -4.41 -14.60 -1.47
CA ILE A 14 -4.31 -13.44 -2.36
C ILE A 14 -3.05 -13.58 -3.22
N THR A 15 -3.13 -13.17 -4.48
CA THR A 15 -1.97 -13.09 -5.38
C THR A 15 -1.82 -11.69 -5.95
N VAL A 16 -0.59 -11.25 -6.17
CA VAL A 16 -0.28 -9.94 -6.76
C VAL A 16 1.00 -10.03 -7.58
N ARG A 17 1.13 -9.18 -8.61
CA ARG A 17 2.36 -9.06 -9.40
C ARG A 17 3.17 -7.87 -8.92
N LEU A 18 4.42 -8.11 -8.52
CA LEU A 18 5.35 -7.10 -8.03
C LEU A 18 6.74 -7.30 -8.65
N PRO A 19 7.64 -6.30 -8.57
CA PRO A 19 9.03 -6.48 -8.98
C PRO A 19 9.69 -7.60 -8.18
N ALA A 20 10.51 -8.40 -8.85
CA ALA A 20 11.32 -9.41 -8.20
C ALA A 20 12.34 -8.77 -7.24
N GLY A 21 12.77 -9.55 -6.25
CA GLY A 21 13.86 -9.15 -5.33
C GLY A 21 13.42 -8.25 -4.17
N LEU A 22 12.12 -8.17 -3.89
CA LEU A 22 11.62 -7.64 -2.63
C LEU A 22 11.94 -8.59 -1.48
N THR A 23 12.34 -8.02 -0.34
CA THR A 23 12.56 -8.79 0.89
C THR A 23 11.27 -8.83 1.70
N ASP A 24 10.83 -10.00 2.14
CA ASP A 24 9.74 -10.11 3.11
C ASP A 24 10.26 -9.66 4.49
N ALA A 25 9.56 -8.71 5.12
CA ALA A 25 9.93 -8.21 6.43
C ALA A 25 9.71 -9.25 7.55
N SER A 26 8.86 -10.25 7.32
CA SER A 26 8.59 -11.35 8.27
C SER A 26 9.85 -12.18 8.56
N ASP A 27 10.77 -12.28 7.60
CA ASP A 27 12.09 -12.92 7.75
C ASP A 27 13.01 -12.16 8.72
N LEU A 28 12.75 -10.87 8.94
CA LEU A 28 13.60 -9.97 9.73
C LEU A 28 12.99 -9.62 11.08
N ARG A 29 11.66 -9.53 11.15
CA ARG A 29 10.90 -9.10 12.32
C ARG A 29 9.52 -9.70 12.30
N GLN A 30 8.90 -9.79 13.48
CA GLN A 30 7.48 -10.15 13.56
C GLN A 30 6.63 -9.08 12.84
N VAL A 31 5.72 -9.55 12.01
CA VAL A 31 4.68 -8.78 11.31
C VAL A 31 3.34 -9.35 11.76
N PRO A 32 2.30 -8.53 12.04
CA PRO A 32 0.98 -9.04 12.39
C PRO A 32 0.44 -10.00 11.32
N ASP A 33 -0.32 -11.02 11.73
CA ASP A 33 -0.90 -12.02 10.79
C ASP A 33 -1.85 -11.39 9.75
N THR A 34 -2.40 -10.21 10.06
CA THR A 34 -3.24 -9.42 9.15
C THR A 34 -2.45 -8.57 8.16
N GLN A 35 -1.12 -8.62 8.20
CA GLN A 35 -0.22 -7.83 7.37
C GLN A 35 0.81 -8.68 6.63
N GLU A 36 1.12 -8.29 5.40
CA GLU A 36 2.26 -8.76 4.62
C GLU A 36 3.09 -7.54 4.21
N VAL A 37 4.38 -7.53 4.53
CA VAL A 37 5.23 -6.35 4.36
C VAL A 37 6.47 -6.69 3.56
N PHE A 38 6.64 -6.02 2.43
CA PHE A 38 7.79 -6.18 1.53
C PHE A 38 8.65 -4.92 1.51
N LEU A 39 9.96 -5.11 1.47
CA LEU A 39 10.97 -4.04 1.49
C LEU A 39 11.77 -4.03 0.18
N ALA A 40 11.95 -2.84 -0.38
CA ALA A 40 12.85 -2.64 -1.51
C ALA A 40 14.33 -2.84 -1.08
N PRO A 41 15.19 -3.39 -1.95
CA PRO A 41 16.58 -3.69 -1.60
C PRO A 41 17.51 -2.45 -1.56
N ASP A 42 17.14 -1.36 -2.24
CA ASP A 42 18.00 -0.22 -2.52
C ASP A 42 17.52 1.11 -1.92
N SER A 43 16.43 1.08 -1.15
CA SER A 43 15.79 2.25 -0.55
C SER A 43 14.96 1.87 0.67
N GLU A 44 14.42 2.85 1.40
CA GLU A 44 13.44 2.60 2.48
C GLU A 44 12.00 2.50 1.93
N VAL A 45 11.83 2.15 0.66
CA VAL A 45 10.51 1.88 0.08
C VAL A 45 9.94 0.60 0.68
N SER A 46 8.69 0.65 1.12
CA SER A 46 7.95 -0.52 1.61
C SER A 46 6.60 -0.65 0.94
N ILE A 47 6.16 -1.90 0.78
CA ILE A 47 4.87 -2.29 0.25
C ILE A 47 4.16 -3.09 1.34
N ILE A 48 2.98 -2.65 1.71
CA ILE A 48 2.21 -3.25 2.80
C ILE A 48 0.86 -3.68 2.25
N PHE A 49 0.48 -4.91 2.53
CA PHE A 49 -0.87 -5.42 2.36
C PHE A 49 -1.44 -5.65 3.75
N GLU A 50 -2.61 -5.09 4.03
CA GLU A 50 -3.22 -5.17 5.35
C GLU A 50 -4.72 -5.45 5.26
N ILE A 51 -5.19 -6.40 6.06
CA ILE A 51 -6.60 -6.74 6.19
C ILE A 51 -7.16 -5.96 7.37
N LEU A 52 -8.07 -5.04 7.10
CA LEU A 52 -8.73 -4.18 8.09
C LEU A 52 -10.24 -4.41 8.11
N GLU A 53 -10.85 -4.10 9.26
CA GLU A 53 -12.30 -4.00 9.34
C GLU A 53 -12.81 -2.90 8.41
N ARG A 54 -14.00 -3.14 7.82
CA ARG A 54 -14.64 -2.14 6.96
C ARG A 54 -14.92 -0.85 7.72
N VAL A 55 -14.45 0.26 7.17
CA VAL A 55 -14.70 1.59 7.74
C VAL A 55 -16.11 2.07 7.43
N ALA A 56 -16.63 2.96 8.29
CA ALA A 56 -18.01 3.42 8.26
C ALA A 56 -18.46 4.11 6.95
N PRO A 57 -17.66 4.99 6.29
CA PRO A 57 -18.06 5.60 5.02
C PRO A 57 -18.33 4.56 3.93
N ASP A 58 -19.37 4.75 3.13
CA ASP A 58 -19.68 3.86 1.99
C ASP A 58 -19.14 4.35 0.65
N ASP A 59 -18.93 5.65 0.54
CA ASP A 59 -18.37 6.28 -0.66
C ASP A 59 -16.89 5.87 -0.80
N PRO A 60 -16.48 5.26 -1.92
CA PRO A 60 -15.12 4.75 -2.06
C PRO A 60 -14.02 5.84 -1.95
N ILE A 61 -14.32 7.09 -2.31
CA ILE A 61 -13.37 8.21 -2.18
C ILE A 61 -13.15 8.53 -0.70
N GLU A 62 -14.23 8.61 0.08
CA GLU A 62 -14.15 8.85 1.52
C GLU A 62 -13.51 7.68 2.27
N VAL A 63 -13.71 6.43 1.80
CA VAL A 63 -13.00 5.25 2.32
C VAL A 63 -11.49 5.37 2.13
N ALA A 64 -11.03 5.74 0.92
CA ALA A 64 -9.60 5.90 0.66
C ALA A 64 -8.98 7.02 1.49
N LYS A 65 -9.69 8.15 1.65
CA LYS A 65 -9.24 9.25 2.51
C LYS A 65 -9.17 8.84 3.97
N PHE A 66 -10.16 8.10 4.47
CA PHE A 66 -10.16 7.61 5.85
C PHE A 66 -8.90 6.78 6.14
N HIS A 67 -8.61 5.78 5.30
CA HIS A 67 -7.42 4.93 5.47
C HIS A 67 -6.12 5.74 5.32
N PHE A 68 -6.06 6.70 4.39
CA PHE A 68 -4.90 7.60 4.26
C PHE A 68 -4.69 8.47 5.51
N ASP A 69 -5.76 8.98 6.11
CA ASP A 69 -5.70 9.78 7.34
C ASP A 69 -5.28 8.92 8.53
N SER A 70 -5.77 7.68 8.64
CA SER A 70 -5.33 6.70 9.65
C SER A 70 -3.82 6.44 9.56
N ILE A 71 -3.30 6.17 8.35
CA ILE A 71 -1.86 5.99 8.13
C ILE A 71 -1.08 7.25 8.56
N SER A 72 -1.61 8.44 8.27
CA SER A 72 -0.97 9.70 8.68
C SER A 72 -0.89 9.84 10.21
N HIS A 73 -1.93 9.41 10.90
CA HIS A 73 -2.01 9.45 12.36
C HIS A 73 -1.01 8.47 12.99
N ASP A 74 -0.97 7.23 12.50
CA ASP A 74 -0.06 6.20 13.00
C ASP A 74 1.41 6.57 12.78
N ASN A 75 1.69 7.25 11.66
CA ASN A 75 3.02 7.78 11.35
C ASN A 75 3.36 9.08 12.12
N ASN A 76 2.46 9.63 12.93
CA ASN A 76 2.60 10.94 13.55
C ASN A 76 3.01 12.03 12.53
N ALA A 77 2.42 12.00 11.34
CA ALA A 77 2.76 12.90 10.27
C ALA A 77 2.52 14.37 10.69
N VAL A 78 3.51 15.22 10.47
CA VAL A 78 3.45 16.67 10.74
C VAL A 78 2.49 17.35 9.76
N SER A 79 2.43 16.84 8.54
CA SER A 79 1.46 17.24 7.53
C SER A 79 1.13 16.06 6.62
N SER A 80 -0.07 16.12 6.04
CA SER A 80 -0.60 15.14 5.11
C SER A 80 -1.35 15.87 4.01
N THR A 81 -1.17 15.49 2.75
CA THR A 81 -1.84 16.13 1.61
C THR A 81 -2.22 15.08 0.58
N VAL A 82 -3.52 15.03 0.25
CA VAL A 82 -4.03 14.23 -0.86
C VAL A 82 -3.76 14.97 -2.17
N GLU A 83 -3.09 14.29 -3.10
CA GLU A 83 -2.80 14.81 -4.45
C GLU A 83 -3.88 14.37 -5.44
N THR A 84 -4.21 13.08 -5.42
CA THR A 84 -5.24 12.49 -6.26
C THR A 84 -6.01 11.43 -5.48
N VAL A 85 -7.30 11.32 -5.77
CA VAL A 85 -8.15 10.24 -5.28
C VAL A 85 -9.21 9.96 -6.32
N ASN A 86 -9.42 8.69 -6.66
CA ASN A 86 -10.37 8.29 -7.67
C ASN A 86 -10.84 6.85 -7.48
N VAL A 87 -11.95 6.54 -8.16
CA VAL A 87 -12.47 5.18 -8.32
C VAL A 87 -12.08 4.74 -9.73
N PRO A 88 -11.25 3.71 -9.90
CA PRO A 88 -10.92 3.21 -11.24
C PRO A 88 -12.17 2.76 -11.99
N ASP A 89 -12.28 3.10 -13.28
CA ASP A 89 -13.42 2.68 -14.12
C ASP A 89 -13.53 1.15 -14.21
N GLN A 90 -12.38 0.47 -14.24
CA GLN A 90 -12.30 -0.97 -14.21
C GLN A 90 -12.15 -1.45 -12.77
N GLN A 91 -13.20 -2.12 -12.28
CA GLN A 91 -13.21 -2.75 -10.97
C GLN A 91 -12.68 -4.19 -11.07
N PRO A 92 -12.07 -4.74 -10.01
CA PRO A 92 -11.59 -6.13 -10.01
C PRO A 92 -12.69 -7.12 -10.35
N ASN A 93 -12.45 -7.99 -11.33
CA ASN A 93 -13.37 -9.09 -11.64
C ASN A 93 -13.22 -10.18 -10.58
N SER A 94 -14.27 -10.40 -9.80
CA SER A 94 -14.24 -11.24 -8.61
C SER A 94 -15.59 -11.93 -8.40
N THR A 95 -15.57 -13.10 -7.75
CA THR A 95 -16.78 -13.84 -7.37
C THR A 95 -17.58 -13.12 -6.28
N SER A 96 -16.90 -12.42 -5.36
CA SER A 96 -17.52 -11.50 -4.41
C SER A 96 -17.36 -10.06 -4.88
N PRO A 97 -18.37 -9.18 -4.78
CA PRO A 97 -18.26 -7.78 -5.21
C PRO A 97 -17.15 -7.03 -4.46
N ILE A 98 -16.24 -6.42 -5.23
CA ILE A 98 -15.18 -5.56 -4.69
C ILE A 98 -15.42 -4.13 -5.16
N LYS A 99 -15.35 -3.16 -4.23
CA LYS A 99 -15.26 -1.74 -4.55
C LYS A 99 -13.81 -1.28 -4.35
N LEU A 100 -13.16 -0.91 -5.43
CA LEU A 100 -11.80 -0.40 -5.48
C LEU A 100 -11.79 1.12 -5.53
N SER A 101 -11.04 1.74 -4.63
CA SER A 101 -10.61 3.13 -4.73
C SER A 101 -9.10 3.25 -4.57
N VAL A 102 -8.53 4.29 -5.18
CA VAL A 102 -7.10 4.56 -5.12
C VAL A 102 -6.84 6.01 -4.75
N LEU A 103 -5.74 6.25 -4.06
CA LEU A 103 -5.32 7.56 -3.58
C LEU A 103 -3.81 7.68 -3.68
N GLN A 104 -3.35 8.87 -4.08
CA GLN A 104 -1.95 9.27 -3.98
C GLN A 104 -1.87 10.53 -3.12
N GLY A 105 -0.93 10.54 -2.20
CA GLY A 105 -0.71 11.68 -1.33
C GLY A 105 0.73 11.74 -0.83
N THR A 106 1.05 12.82 -0.15
CA THR A 106 2.36 13.02 0.47
C THR A 106 2.17 13.30 1.95
N GLN A 107 3.05 12.69 2.76
CA GLN A 107 3.10 12.87 4.21
C GLN A 107 4.50 13.33 4.63
N LEU A 108 4.55 14.22 5.61
CA LEU A 108 5.80 14.67 6.24
C LEU A 108 5.97 13.95 7.58
N VAL A 109 6.83 12.93 7.64
CA VAL A 109 6.86 11.94 8.73
C VAL A 109 8.13 12.09 9.59
N PRO A 110 8.01 12.39 10.90
CA PRO A 110 9.15 12.40 11.79
C PRO A 110 9.67 10.98 12.06
N LYS A 111 10.99 10.81 12.17
CA LYS A 111 11.62 9.54 12.57
C LYS A 111 12.42 9.72 13.85
N PHE A 112 12.38 8.70 14.72
CA PHE A 112 12.96 8.73 16.08
C PHE A 112 14.47 9.10 16.12
N ASN A 113 15.21 8.83 15.04
CA ASN A 113 16.64 9.12 14.93
C ASN A 113 16.98 10.16 13.84
N ARG A 114 16.04 11.05 13.48
CA ARG A 114 16.27 12.12 12.48
C ARG A 114 15.88 13.48 13.05
N THR A 115 16.58 14.50 12.61
CA THR A 115 16.34 15.90 13.00
C THR A 115 15.29 16.58 12.11
N HIS A 116 15.20 16.14 10.85
CA HIS A 116 14.22 16.61 9.89
C HIS A 116 13.23 15.48 9.54
N PRO A 117 11.92 15.78 9.44
CA PRO A 117 10.96 14.81 8.92
C PRO A 117 11.27 14.41 7.48
N ASP A 118 10.97 13.17 7.14
CA ASP A 118 11.05 12.67 5.77
C ASP A 118 9.79 13.06 4.99
N THR A 119 9.93 13.35 3.70
CA THR A 119 8.80 13.45 2.77
C THR A 119 8.56 12.09 2.15
N VAL A 120 7.40 11.50 2.42
CA VAL A 120 7.01 10.17 1.95
C VAL A 120 5.78 10.29 1.06
N LYS A 121 5.90 9.80 -0.17
CA LYS A 121 4.76 9.63 -1.07
C LYS A 121 4.06 8.31 -0.72
N ILE A 122 2.77 8.38 -0.49
CA ILE A 122 1.91 7.26 -0.16
C ILE A 122 1.04 6.96 -1.37
N LEU A 123 1.14 5.74 -1.90
CA LEU A 123 0.25 5.24 -2.94
C LEU A 123 -0.63 4.16 -2.32
N LEU A 124 -1.93 4.41 -2.30
CA LEU A 124 -2.90 3.65 -1.52
C LEU A 124 -3.99 3.09 -2.43
N ALA A 125 -4.26 1.80 -2.35
CA ALA A 125 -5.44 1.17 -2.95
C ALA A 125 -6.24 0.46 -1.87
N VAL A 126 -7.56 0.66 -1.87
CA VAL A 126 -8.48 -0.01 -0.94
C VAL A 126 -9.43 -0.90 -1.73
N TYR A 127 -9.39 -2.20 -1.46
CA TYR A 127 -10.27 -3.22 -2.02
C TYR A 127 -11.30 -3.58 -0.96
N ARG A 128 -12.45 -2.91 -0.99
CA ARG A 128 -13.56 -3.24 -0.10
C ARG A 128 -14.24 -4.51 -0.56
N VAL A 129 -14.13 -5.57 0.24
CA VAL A 129 -14.81 -6.85 0.00
C VAL A 129 -16.20 -6.77 0.61
N VAL A 130 -17.19 -6.45 -0.22
CA VAL A 130 -18.52 -5.99 0.24
C VAL A 130 -19.24 -7.02 1.11
N GLU A 131 -19.12 -8.30 0.78
CA GLU A 131 -19.82 -9.38 1.49
C GLU A 131 -19.11 -9.83 2.79
N LYS A 132 -17.94 -9.27 3.08
CA LYS A 132 -17.06 -9.69 4.18
C LYS A 132 -16.81 -8.60 5.23
N ASP A 133 -17.44 -7.43 5.08
CA ASP A 133 -17.20 -6.26 5.94
C ASP A 133 -15.71 -6.01 6.21
N THR A 134 -14.90 -6.15 5.15
CA THR A 134 -13.44 -6.06 5.19
C THR A 134 -12.94 -5.07 4.15
N ASP A 135 -11.96 -4.27 4.53
CA ASP A 135 -11.15 -3.45 3.62
C ASP A 135 -9.74 -4.05 3.54
N LEU A 136 -9.37 -4.57 2.36
CA LEU A 136 -7.97 -4.93 2.08
C LEU A 136 -7.26 -3.68 1.58
N VAL A 137 -6.22 -3.25 2.27
CA VAL A 137 -5.48 -2.02 1.99
C VAL A 137 -4.09 -2.36 1.48
N LEU A 138 -3.76 -1.86 0.29
CA LEU A 138 -2.42 -1.89 -0.29
C LEU A 138 -1.79 -0.50 -0.19
N THR A 139 -0.64 -0.41 0.47
CA THR A 139 0.10 0.84 0.65
C THR A 139 1.53 0.70 0.13
N PHE A 140 1.96 1.60 -0.74
CA PHE A 140 3.37 1.82 -1.05
C PHE A 140 3.82 3.08 -0.32
N ASN A 141 4.78 2.92 0.59
CA ASN A 141 5.48 4.03 1.21
C ASN A 141 6.74 4.31 0.39
N VAL A 142 6.79 5.47 -0.27
CA VAL A 142 7.89 5.84 -1.16
C VAL A 142 8.56 7.10 -0.62
N PRO A 143 9.64 6.98 0.19
CA PRO A 143 10.37 8.15 0.65
C PRO A 143 11.01 8.87 -0.54
N VAL A 144 10.65 10.13 -0.76
CA VAL A 144 11.16 10.97 -1.87
C VAL A 144 12.12 12.04 -1.38
N GLN A 145 12.15 12.28 -0.07
CA GLN A 145 13.15 13.10 0.59
C GLN A 145 13.41 12.53 1.98
N ALA A 146 14.68 12.32 2.31
CA ALA A 146 15.09 11.76 3.58
C ALA A 146 16.42 12.37 4.03
N GLU A 147 16.60 12.52 5.36
CA GLU A 147 17.86 13.02 5.93
C GLU A 147 19.01 12.02 5.71
N LYS A 148 18.73 10.72 5.85
CA LYS A 148 19.73 9.66 5.70
C LYS A 148 19.90 9.29 4.23
N LEU A 149 21.12 9.42 3.72
CA LEU A 149 21.49 9.04 2.35
C LEU A 149 21.10 7.58 2.04
N GLY A 150 20.54 7.35 0.86
CA GLY A 150 20.07 6.04 0.41
C GLY A 150 18.72 5.61 0.95
N SER A 151 18.05 6.42 1.77
CA SER A 151 16.70 6.10 2.27
C SER A 151 15.61 6.49 1.28
N ALA A 152 15.79 7.61 0.59
CA ALA A 152 14.85 8.13 -0.39
C ALA A 152 15.26 7.80 -1.81
N VAL A 153 14.25 7.63 -2.66
CA VAL A 153 14.42 7.52 -4.11
C VAL A 153 14.48 8.91 -4.74
N ASP A 154 15.13 9.00 -5.90
CA ASP A 154 15.10 10.19 -6.74
C ASP A 154 13.78 10.30 -7.53
N ALA A 155 13.67 11.30 -8.42
CA ALA A 155 12.46 11.54 -9.20
C ALA A 155 12.14 10.37 -10.13
N GLU A 156 13.17 9.77 -10.74
CA GLU A 156 13.06 8.60 -11.60
C GLU A 156 12.59 7.37 -10.81
N GLY A 157 13.11 7.15 -9.61
CA GLY A 157 12.70 6.09 -8.71
C GLY A 157 11.26 6.28 -8.20
N ALA A 158 10.88 7.52 -7.85
CA ALA A 158 9.51 7.84 -7.47
C ALA A 158 8.52 7.52 -8.60
N LYS A 159 8.86 7.91 -9.84
CA LYS A 159 8.06 7.56 -11.02
C LYS A 159 8.01 6.06 -11.25
N ARG A 160 9.14 5.35 -11.12
CA ARG A 160 9.20 3.89 -11.27
C ARG A 160 8.28 3.19 -10.26
N TRP A 161 8.26 3.62 -9.01
CA TRP A 161 7.38 3.04 -7.98
C TRP A 161 5.91 3.35 -8.23
N LEU A 162 5.60 4.53 -8.78
CA LEU A 162 4.26 4.84 -9.25
C LEU A 162 3.82 3.90 -10.39
N ASP A 163 4.66 3.71 -11.41
CA ASP A 163 4.36 2.79 -12.52
C ASP A 163 4.17 1.34 -12.02
N ILE A 164 4.96 0.92 -11.03
CA ILE A 164 4.83 -0.41 -10.38
C ILE A 164 3.50 -0.51 -9.62
N TYR A 165 3.15 0.50 -8.84
CA TYR A 165 1.89 0.55 -8.10
C TYR A 165 0.68 0.48 -9.05
N GLU A 166 0.68 1.27 -10.12
CA GLU A 166 -0.39 1.28 -11.13
C GLU A 166 -0.53 -0.07 -11.83
N ALA A 167 0.56 -0.83 -11.99
CA ALA A 167 0.52 -2.19 -12.51
C ALA A 167 0.10 -3.24 -11.45
N ALA A 168 0.48 -3.04 -10.18
CA ALA A 168 0.18 -3.94 -9.09
C ALA A 168 -1.31 -3.95 -8.74
N VAL A 169 -1.95 -2.77 -8.71
CA VAL A 169 -3.35 -2.60 -8.33
C VAL A 169 -4.31 -3.51 -9.12
N PRO A 170 -4.36 -3.46 -10.47
CA PRO A 170 -5.24 -4.34 -11.25
C PRO A 170 -4.75 -5.79 -11.30
N SER A 171 -3.52 -6.09 -10.87
CA SER A 171 -2.98 -7.45 -10.85
C SER A 171 -3.39 -8.25 -9.61
N LEU A 172 -3.79 -7.56 -8.53
CA LEU A 172 -4.17 -8.19 -7.27
C LEU A 172 -5.45 -9.01 -7.45
N LYS A 173 -5.42 -10.26 -7.00
CA LYS A 173 -6.56 -11.18 -7.04
C LYS A 173 -6.73 -11.87 -5.71
N ILE A 174 -7.94 -11.78 -5.16
CA ILE A 174 -8.37 -12.61 -4.05
C ILE A 174 -8.78 -13.96 -4.64
N VAL A 175 -8.03 -14.99 -4.31
CA VAL A 175 -8.22 -16.37 -4.78
C VAL A 175 -9.13 -17.15 -3.82
N ASP A 176 -8.97 -16.91 -2.52
CA ASP A 176 -9.77 -17.54 -1.47
C ASP A 176 -10.41 -16.51 -0.53
N PHE A 177 -11.74 -16.37 -0.62
CA PHE A 177 -12.53 -15.49 0.25
C PHE A 177 -12.81 -16.09 1.64
N GLY A 178 -12.42 -17.35 1.88
CA GLY A 178 -12.38 -17.96 3.19
C GLY A 178 -11.40 -17.27 4.14
N LEU A 179 -10.44 -16.50 3.59
CA LEU A 179 -9.53 -15.65 4.35
C LEU A 179 -10.24 -14.65 5.27
N PHE A 180 -11.42 -14.17 4.87
CA PHE A 180 -12.19 -13.14 5.60
C PHE A 180 -13.36 -13.72 6.40
N ALA A 181 -13.30 -15.00 6.78
CA ALA A 181 -14.39 -15.70 7.48
C ALA A 181 -14.31 -15.57 9.00
#